data_AF-A0A379S9H1-F1
#
_entry.id   AF-A0A379S9H1-F1
#
_cell.length_a   1.000
_cell.length_b   1.000
_cell.length_c   1.000
_cell.angle_alpha   90.00
_cell.angle_beta   90.00
_cell.angle_gamma   90.00
#
_symmetry.space_group_name_H-M   'P 1'
#
loop_
_entity.id
_entity.type
_entity.pdbx_description
1 polymer ?
#
loop_
_entity_poly.entity_id
_entity_poly.type
_entity_poly.pdbx_seq_one_letter_code
_entity_poly.pdbx_strand_id
1 'polypeptide(L)'
;MALLSPAAADYLEPLAQRAQKLTRQRFGNTVSFYVPLYLSNLCANDCTYCGFSMSNRIKRKTLDGVDIQRECEAIHKLGFEHLLLVTGEHQTKVGMDYFRRHLPRFAASFHHYKWKFSPYRKKITRS
;
A
#
# COMPACT_ATOMS: atom_id res chain seq x y z
N MET A 1 15.16 -13.44 20.98
CA MET A 1 15.12 -13.47 19.50
C MET A 1 16.25 -14.37 19.02
N ALA A 2 15.95 -15.59 18.57
CA ALA A 2 16.99 -16.59 18.22
C ALA A 2 17.35 -16.61 16.72
N LEU A 3 16.43 -16.22 15.83
CA LEU A 3 16.60 -16.39 14.37
C LEU A 3 17.25 -15.19 13.66
N LEU A 4 17.39 -14.05 14.35
CA LEU A 4 17.94 -12.80 13.79
C LEU A 4 19.09 -12.25 14.64
N SER A 5 19.67 -13.09 15.51
CA SER A 5 20.84 -12.72 16.31
C SER A 5 22.14 -12.92 15.51
N PRO A 6 23.27 -12.32 15.91
CA PRO A 6 24.56 -12.58 15.27
C PRO A 6 24.93 -14.06 15.26
N ALA A 7 24.56 -14.81 16.30
CA ALA A 7 24.76 -16.26 16.38
C ALA A 7 23.99 -17.06 15.30
N ALA A 8 22.99 -16.44 14.65
CA ALA A 8 22.22 -17.05 13.58
C ALA A 8 22.78 -16.76 12.18
N ALA A 9 23.87 -15.99 12.06
CA ALA A 9 24.41 -15.54 10.77
C ALA A 9 24.68 -16.70 9.80
N ASP A 10 25.35 -17.75 10.27
CA ASP A 10 25.68 -18.93 9.46
C ASP A 10 24.45 -19.76 9.06
N TYR A 11 23.30 -19.51 9.70
CA TYR A 11 22.05 -20.19 9.42
C TYR A 11 21.13 -19.41 8.48
N LEU A 12 21.44 -18.15 8.15
CA LEU A 12 20.55 -17.31 7.32
C LEU A 12 20.31 -17.89 5.94
N GLU A 13 21.36 -18.36 5.26
CA GLU A 13 21.25 -18.94 3.92
C GLU A 13 20.48 -20.29 3.94
N PRO A 14 20.80 -21.26 4.84
CA PRO A 14 19.99 -22.46 5.01
C PRO A 14 18.50 -22.16 5.30
N LEU A 15 18.22 -21.14 6.12
CA LEU A 15 16.86 -20.70 6.42
C LEU A 15 16.17 -20.08 5.19
N ALA A 16 16.88 -19.28 4.40
CA ALA A 16 16.37 -18.69 3.16
C ALA A 16 16.00 -19.77 2.14
N GLN A 17 16.86 -20.78 1.93
CA GLN A 17 16.59 -21.91 1.04
C GLN A 17 15.38 -22.72 1.50
N ARG A 18 15.26 -22.98 2.81
CA ARG A 18 14.11 -23.67 3.38
C ARG A 18 12.82 -22.87 3.19
N ALA A 19 12.85 -21.56 3.43
CA ALA A 19 11.71 -20.68 3.20
C ALA A 19 11.29 -20.66 1.73
N GLN A 20 12.26 -20.62 0.80
CA GLN A 20 12.00 -20.68 -0.63
C GLN A 20 11.35 -22.01 -1.03
N LYS A 21 11.85 -23.14 -0.52
CA LYS A 21 11.27 -24.47 -0.78
C LYS A 21 9.83 -24.55 -0.32
N LEU A 22 9.54 -24.10 0.91
CA LEU A 22 8.18 -24.08 1.46
C LEU A 22 7.26 -23.14 0.67
N THR A 23 7.76 -21.97 0.25
CA THR A 23 7.02 -21.02 -0.58
C THR A 23 6.64 -21.66 -1.91
N ARG A 24 7.59 -22.30 -2.59
CA ARG A 24 7.33 -23.00 -3.87
C ARG A 24 6.37 -24.17 -3.73
N GLN A 25 6.46 -24.92 -2.63
CA GLN A 25 5.50 -26.00 -2.34
C GLN A 25 4.06 -25.49 -2.21
N ARG A 26 3.87 -24.26 -1.71
CA ARG A 26 2.54 -23.69 -1.48
C ARG A 26 2.01 -22.83 -2.62
N PHE A 27 2.88 -22.10 -3.32
CA PHE A 27 2.51 -21.08 -4.30
C PHE A 27 3.07 -21.35 -5.71
N GLY A 28 3.84 -22.43 -5.89
CA GLY A 28 4.52 -22.72 -7.14
C GLY A 28 5.61 -21.70 -7.46
N ASN A 29 5.83 -21.47 -8.75
CA ASN A 29 6.85 -20.53 -9.24
C ASN A 29 6.26 -19.18 -9.68
N THR A 30 4.96 -18.96 -9.46
CA THR A 30 4.27 -17.75 -9.93
C THR A 30 4.65 -16.54 -9.08
N VAL A 31 5.05 -15.45 -9.75
CA VAL A 31 5.32 -14.16 -9.12
C VAL A 31 4.24 -13.17 -9.56
N SER A 32 3.45 -12.68 -8.61
CA SER A 32 2.43 -11.66 -8.86
C SER A 32 3.04 -10.25 -8.77
N PHE A 33 2.80 -9.45 -9.80
CA PHE A 33 3.19 -8.04 -9.83
C PHE A 33 1.99 -7.15 -9.52
N TYR A 34 2.23 -6.03 -8.85
CA TYR A 34 1.23 -5.00 -8.60
C TYR A 34 1.88 -3.62 -8.72
N VAL A 35 1.11 -2.64 -9.18
CA VAL A 35 1.55 -1.24 -9.25
C VAL A 35 0.91 -0.45 -8.11
N PRO A 36 1.70 0.24 -7.27
CA PRO A 36 1.17 1.14 -6.27
C PRO A 36 0.64 2.41 -6.93
N LEU A 37 -0.63 2.75 -6.68
CA LEU A 37 -1.23 4.02 -7.06
C LEU A 37 -1.50 4.85 -5.81
N TYR A 38 -0.79 5.98 -5.70
CA TYR A 38 -0.98 6.94 -4.61
C TYR A 38 -2.15 7.88 -4.91
N LEU A 39 -3.27 7.70 -4.20
CA LEU A 39 -4.47 8.53 -4.35
C LEU A 39 -4.35 9.88 -3.65
N SER A 40 -3.57 9.93 -2.57
CA SER A 40 -3.26 11.17 -1.88
C SER A 40 -1.95 11.07 -1.10
N ASN A 41 -1.18 12.16 -1.10
CA ASN A 41 -0.03 12.34 -0.22
C ASN A 41 -0.36 13.22 1.01
N LEU A 42 -1.64 13.52 1.25
CA LEU A 42 -2.08 14.26 2.43
C LEU A 42 -2.20 13.30 3.62
N CYS A 43 -1.50 13.61 4.70
CA CYS A 43 -1.51 12.81 5.92
C CYS A 43 -1.56 13.73 7.15
N ALA A 44 -2.30 13.31 8.18
CA ALA A 44 -2.38 13.98 9.47
C ALA A 44 -1.39 13.40 10.51
N ASN A 45 -0.71 12.31 10.20
CA ASN A 45 0.24 11.68 11.12
C ASN A 45 1.63 12.31 11.00
N ASP A 46 2.36 12.33 12.12
CA ASP A 46 3.74 12.81 12.21
C ASP A 46 4.74 11.65 12.38
N CYS A 47 4.84 10.80 11.36
CA CYS A 47 5.72 9.64 11.40
C CYS A 47 7.15 10.07 11.01
N THR A 48 8.12 9.85 11.91
CA THR A 48 9.53 10.23 11.73
C THR A 48 10.22 9.58 10.52
N TYR A 49 9.68 8.48 10.02
CA TYR A 49 10.20 7.71 8.88
C TYR A 49 9.42 7.94 7.57
N CYS A 50 8.38 8.78 7.57
CA CYS A 50 7.45 8.89 6.43
C CYS A 50 7.62 10.20 5.69
N GLY A 51 7.82 10.12 4.36
CA GLY A 51 7.87 11.31 3.49
C GLY A 51 6.57 12.11 3.47
N PHE A 52 5.42 11.49 3.76
CA PHE A 52 4.12 12.18 3.84
C PHE A 52 3.79 12.72 5.22
N SER A 53 4.71 12.63 6.19
CA SER A 53 4.51 13.20 7.53
C SER A 53 3.94 14.62 7.46
N MET A 54 2.97 14.95 8.33
CA MET A 54 2.32 16.28 8.36
C MET A 54 3.36 17.41 8.45
N SER A 55 4.42 17.21 9.22
CA SER A 55 5.50 18.18 9.44
C SER A 55 6.31 18.50 8.17
N ASN A 56 6.26 17.64 7.15
CA ASN A 56 7.00 17.85 5.91
C ASN A 56 6.29 18.89 5.03
N ARG A 57 7.02 19.94 4.63
CA ARG A 57 6.57 20.98 3.71
C ARG A 57 6.68 20.52 2.26
N ILE A 58 5.76 19.65 1.85
CA ILE A 58 5.63 19.17 0.47
C ILE A 58 4.32 19.64 -0.17
N LYS A 59 4.28 19.73 -1.50
CA LYS A 59 3.05 20.02 -2.24
C LYS A 59 2.07 18.85 -2.06
N ARG A 60 0.93 19.13 -1.42
CA ARG A 60 -0.11 18.12 -1.17
C ARG A 60 -1.05 18.00 -2.37
N LYS A 61 -1.33 16.78 -2.83
CA LYS A 61 -2.28 16.45 -3.90
C LYS A 61 -3.14 15.27 -3.46
N THR A 62 -4.44 15.38 -3.71
CA THR A 62 -5.40 14.28 -3.66
C THR A 62 -5.97 14.17 -5.07
N LEU A 63 -5.90 12.98 -5.68
CA LEU A 63 -6.38 12.77 -7.04
C LEU A 63 -7.90 12.89 -7.07
N ASP A 64 -8.42 13.67 -8.00
CA ASP A 64 -9.85 13.67 -8.28
C ASP A 64 -10.24 12.55 -9.26
N GLY A 65 -11.49 12.53 -9.70
CA GLY A 65 -11.98 11.49 -10.62
C GLY A 65 -11.30 11.52 -12.00
N VAL A 66 -10.87 12.69 -12.47
CA VAL A 66 -10.22 12.87 -13.77
C VAL A 66 -8.77 12.46 -13.69
N ASP A 67 -8.07 12.90 -12.64
CA ASP A 67 -6.71 12.45 -12.31
C ASP A 67 -6.66 10.92 -12.23
N ILE A 68 -7.57 10.31 -11.47
CA ILE A 68 -7.66 8.85 -11.32
C ILE A 68 -7.78 8.16 -12.67
N GLN A 69 -8.67 8.64 -13.54
CA GLN A 69 -8.87 8.04 -14.85
C GLN A 69 -7.59 8.10 -15.70
N ARG A 70 -6.89 9.25 -15.71
CA ARG A 70 -5.63 9.40 -16.44
C ARG A 70 -4.55 8.45 -15.94
N GLU A 71 -4.40 8.33 -14.62
CA GLU A 71 -3.44 7.39 -14.02
C GLU A 71 -3.79 5.94 -14.36
N CYS A 72 -5.07 5.58 -14.31
CA CYS A 72 -5.53 4.24 -14.67
C CYS A 72 -5.25 3.92 -16.14
N GLU A 73 -5.54 4.84 -17.06
CA GLU A 73 -5.26 4.68 -18.48
C GLU A 73 -3.75 4.55 -18.75
N ALA A 74 -2.92 5.34 -18.06
CA ALA A 74 -1.47 5.25 -18.18
C ALA A 74 -0.95 3.88 -17.68
N ILE A 75 -1.44 3.40 -16.54
CA ILE A 75 -1.04 2.10 -15.98
C ILE A 75 -1.50 0.94 -16.87
N HIS A 76 -2.71 1.04 -17.45
CA HIS A 76 -3.21 0.04 -18.37
C HIS A 76 -2.35 -0.03 -19.65
N LYS A 77 -1.92 1.12 -20.19
CA LYS A 77 -0.99 1.18 -21.32
C LYS A 77 0.39 0.56 -21.03
N LEU A 78 0.79 0.51 -19.76
CA LEU A 78 2.01 -0.17 -19.31
C LEU A 78 1.83 -1.69 -19.16
N GLY A 79 0.62 -2.23 -19.35
CA GLY A 79 0.34 -3.67 -19.28
C GLY A 79 0.10 -4.22 -17.88
N PHE A 80 -0.15 -3.36 -16.88
CA PHE A 80 -0.44 -3.82 -15.53
C PHE A 80 -1.94 -3.98 -15.28
N GLU A 81 -2.32 -5.11 -14.69
CA GLU A 81 -3.72 -5.46 -14.39
C GLU A 81 -4.05 -5.42 -12.88
N HIS A 82 -3.02 -5.30 -12.04
CA HIS A 82 -3.15 -5.37 -10.59
C HIS A 82 -2.71 -4.06 -9.94
N LEU A 83 -3.65 -3.37 -9.30
CA LEU A 83 -3.38 -2.15 -8.55
C LEU A 83 -3.34 -2.39 -7.04
N LEU A 84 -2.40 -1.69 -6.40
CA LEU A 84 -2.35 -1.49 -4.95
C LEU A 84 -2.68 -0.02 -4.66
N LEU A 85 -3.86 0.24 -4.12
CA LEU A 85 -4.27 1.61 -3.76
C LEU A 85 -3.63 2.02 -2.44
N VAL A 86 -2.95 3.18 -2.45
CA VAL A 86 -2.22 3.71 -1.29
C VAL A 86 -2.60 5.19 -1.08
N THR A 87 -2.70 5.60 0.18
CA THR A 87 -2.98 6.99 0.53
C THR A 87 -2.31 7.38 1.85
N GLY A 88 -2.05 8.67 2.04
CA GLY A 88 -1.93 9.26 3.37
C GLY A 88 -3.25 9.22 4.15
N GLU A 89 -3.17 9.40 5.46
CA GLU A 89 -4.32 9.31 6.37
C GLU A 89 -4.81 10.71 6.75
N HIS A 90 -5.91 11.17 6.15
CA HIS A 90 -6.53 12.45 6.52
C HIS A 90 -8.06 12.35 6.49
N GLN A 91 -8.70 12.37 7.66
CA GLN A 91 -10.12 12.01 7.83
C GLN A 91 -11.10 12.81 6.94
N THR A 92 -10.88 14.12 6.78
CA THR A 92 -11.83 14.98 6.06
C THR A 92 -11.65 14.98 4.54
N LYS A 93 -10.43 14.76 4.03
CA LYS A 93 -10.13 14.87 2.59
C LYS A 93 -9.92 13.52 1.92
N VAL A 94 -9.48 12.51 2.68
CA VAL A 94 -9.20 11.16 2.18
C VAL A 94 -9.80 10.11 3.11
N GLY A 95 -11.00 10.42 3.62
CA GLY A 95 -11.80 9.50 4.41
C GLY A 95 -12.63 8.54 3.56
N MET A 96 -13.51 7.78 4.21
CA MET A 96 -14.33 6.76 3.54
C MET A 96 -15.21 7.30 2.41
N ASP A 97 -15.65 8.56 2.48
CA ASP A 97 -16.52 9.15 1.46
C ASP A 97 -15.78 9.40 0.14
N TYR A 98 -14.49 9.80 0.20
CA TYR A 98 -13.63 9.87 -0.97
C TYR A 98 -13.56 8.50 -1.65
N PHE A 99 -13.32 7.47 -0.86
CA PHE A 99 -13.21 6.12 -1.38
C PHE A 99 -14.52 5.58 -1.95
N ARG A 100 -15.66 5.78 -1.28
CA ARG A 100 -16.97 5.39 -1.82
C ARG A 100 -17.25 6.04 -3.18
N ARG A 101 -16.81 7.29 -3.36
CA ARG A 101 -16.99 8.03 -4.62
C ARG A 101 -16.08 7.54 -5.75
N HIS A 102 -14.88 7.09 -5.43
CA HIS A 102 -13.84 6.83 -6.41
C HIS A 102 -13.54 5.34 -6.65
N LEU A 103 -13.77 4.46 -5.66
CA LEU A 103 -13.58 3.01 -5.78
C LEU A 103 -14.25 2.37 -7.00
N PRO A 104 -15.53 2.68 -7.30
CA PRO A 104 -16.22 2.08 -8.45
C PRO A 104 -15.51 2.34 -9.78
N ARG A 105 -14.73 3.42 -9.89
CA ARG A 105 -13.98 3.77 -11.10
C ARG A 105 -12.83 2.82 -11.38
N PHE A 106 -12.24 2.21 -10.35
CA PHE A 106 -11.15 1.24 -10.51
C PHE A 106 -11.66 -0.15 -10.89
N ALA A 107 -12.85 -0.52 -10.38
CA ALA A 107 -13.48 -1.80 -10.69
C ALA A 107 -13.83 -1.96 -12.18
N ALA A 108 -14.05 -0.85 -12.89
CA ALA A 108 -14.30 -0.85 -14.33
C ALA A 108 -13.04 -1.09 -15.18
N SER A 109 -11.85 -0.81 -14.63
CA SER A 109 -10.59 -0.78 -15.40
C SER A 109 -9.60 -1.88 -15.04
N PHE A 110 -9.76 -2.57 -13.90
CA PHE A 110 -8.82 -3.56 -13.40
C PHE A 110 -9.51 -4.84 -12.89
N HIS A 111 -9.01 -6.00 -13.30
CA HIS A 111 -9.55 -7.33 -12.95
C HIS A 111 -9.29 -7.73 -11.48
N HIS A 112 -8.34 -7.08 -10.80
CA HIS A 112 -8.04 -7.33 -9.38
C HIS A 112 -7.45 -6.08 -8.71
N TYR A 113 -8.08 -5.59 -7.64
CA TYR A 113 -7.50 -4.54 -6.78
C TYR A 113 -7.37 -5.02 -5.34
N LYS A 114 -6.18 -4.86 -4.75
CA LYS A 114 -5.94 -5.11 -3.32
C LYS A 114 -5.75 -3.79 -2.60
N TRP A 115 -6.27 -3.74 -1.38
CA TRP A 115 -6.33 -2.51 -0.59
C TRP A 115 -5.55 -2.66 0.72
N LYS A 116 -4.78 -1.64 1.10
CA LYS A 116 -4.15 -1.55 2.43
C LYS A 116 -4.51 -0.22 3.12
N PHE A 117 -5.46 -0.26 4.07
CA PHE A 117 -5.75 0.82 5.04
C PHE A 117 -5.30 0.37 6.42
N SER A 118 -4.63 1.23 7.18
CA SER A 118 -4.42 1.02 8.61
C SER A 118 -5.34 2.01 9.35
N PRO A 119 -6.47 1.58 9.92
CA PRO A 119 -7.37 2.48 10.62
C PRO A 119 -6.76 2.94 11.95
N TYR A 120 -6.76 4.26 12.20
CA TYR A 120 -6.47 4.81 13.52
C TYR A 120 -7.59 4.46 14.51
N ARG A 121 -7.27 3.67 15.55
CA ARG A 121 -8.15 3.44 16.70
C ARG A 121 -8.05 4.66 17.62
N LYS A 122 -9.13 5.42 17.78
CA LYS A 122 -9.24 6.45 18.83
C LYS A 122 -8.84 5.81 20.17
N LYS A 123 -7.82 6.36 20.86
CA LYS A 123 -7.56 6.05 22.26
C LYS A 123 -8.82 6.47 23.04
N ILE A 124 -9.60 5.50 23.48
CA ILE A 124 -10.65 5.70 24.48
C ILE A 124 -9.89 6.03 25.78
N THR A 125 -9.82 7.30 26.12
CA THR A 125 -9.47 7.74 27.47
C THR A 125 -10.61 7.29 28.38
N ARG A 126 -10.40 6.18 29.09
CA ARG A 126 -11.19 5.86 30.28
C ARG A 126 -10.67 6.79 31.39
N SER A 127 -11.49 7.77 31.73
CA SER A 127 -11.55 8.38 33.06
C SER A 127 -11.91 7.32 34.10
#